data_AF-A0A133Z819-F1
#
_entry.id   AF-A0A133Z819-F1
#
_cell.length_a   1.000
_cell.length_b   1.000
_cell.length_c   1.000
_cell.angle_alpha   90.00
_cell.angle_beta   90.00
_cell.angle_gamma   90.00
#
_symmetry.space_group_name_H-M   'P 1'
#
loop_
_entity.id
_entity.type
_entity.pdbx_description
1 polymer ?
#
loop_
_entity_poly.entity_id
_entity_poly.type
_entity_poly.pdbx_seq_one_letter_code
_entity_poly.pdbx_strand_id
1 'polypeptide(L)' 'MLVLADDSNQRTIYDVVAPHQNVIDNYYLLGGTNVIGEQTVNVLKEIFGEKK' A
#
# COMPACT_ATOMS: atom_id res chain seq x y z
N MET A 1 -1.50 13.14 3.46
CA MET A 1 -0.25 12.64 2.85
C MET A 1 -0.63 11.85 1.61
N LEU A 2 0.03 12.10 0.47
CA LEU A 2 -0.17 11.33 -0.76
C LEU A 2 1.10 10.53 -1.03
N VAL A 3 0.98 9.21 -1.18
CA VAL A 3 2.10 8.30 -1.47
C VAL A 3 1.83 7.63 -2.80
N LEU A 4 2.81 7.67 -3.71
CA LEU A 4 2.78 6.97 -4.98
C LEU A 4 3.81 5.84 -4.91
N ALA A 5 3.36 4.61 -5.13
CA ALA A 5 4.20 3.41 -5.11
C ALA A 5 3.72 2.45 -6.20
N ASP A 6 4.66 1.71 -6.79
CA ASP A 6 4.42 0.68 -7.81
C ASP A 6 5.31 -0.55 -7.52
N ASP A 7 5.15 -1.59 -8.34
CA ASP A 7 5.87 -2.87 -8.18
C ASP A 7 7.39 -2.80 -8.36
N SER A 8 7.92 -1.67 -8.84
CA SER A 8 9.37 -1.54 -9.01
C SER A 8 10.10 -1.33 -7.69
N ASN A 9 9.42 -0.78 -6.66
CA ASN A 9 10.03 -0.52 -5.35
C ASN A 9 8.99 -0.38 -4.21
N GLN A 10 8.73 -1.48 -3.51
CA GLN A 10 7.82 -1.51 -2.36
C GLN A 10 8.38 -0.87 -1.08
N ARG A 11 9.65 -0.45 -1.05
CA ARG A 11 10.24 0.14 0.17
C ARG A 11 9.49 1.37 0.64
N THR A 12 8.97 2.19 -0.27
CA THR A 12 8.14 3.35 0.09
C THR A 12 6.92 2.93 0.91
N ILE A 13 6.32 1.77 0.61
CA ILE A 13 5.18 1.26 1.35
C ILE A 13 5.61 0.81 2.75
N TYR A 14 6.70 0.07 2.87
CA TYR A 14 7.20 -0.39 4.17
C TYR A 14 7.78 0.73 5.05
N ASP A 15 8.51 1.67 4.47
CA ASP A 15 9.26 2.69 5.22
C ASP A 15 8.40 3.91 5.55
N VAL A 16 7.38 4.20 4.74
CA VAL A 16 6.53 5.40 4.89
C VAL A 16 5.10 5.04 5.25
N VAL A 17 4.48 4.06 4.59
CA VAL A 17 3.05 3.76 4.79
C VAL A 17 2.83 2.87 6.01
N ALA A 18 3.57 1.76 6.14
CA ALA A 18 3.38 0.79 7.23
C ALA A 18 3.49 1.40 8.64
N PRO A 19 4.45 2.32 8.95
CA PRO A 19 4.55 2.94 10.27
C PRO A 19 3.34 3.82 10.61
N HIS A 20 2.62 4.31 9.61
CA HIS A 20 1.46 5.19 9.75
C HIS A 20 0.12 4.46 9.58
N GLN A 21 0.12 3.12 9.50
CA GLN A 21 -1.10 2.33 9.25
C GLN A 21 -2.24 2.63 10.25
N ASN A 22 -1.89 2.97 11.50
CA ASN A 22 -2.85 3.21 12.58
C ASN A 22 -3.59 4.55 12.44
N VAL A 23 -3.06 5.50 11.67
CA VAL A 23 -3.66 6.83 11.46
C VAL A 23 -4.23 7.00 10.04
N ILE A 24 -4.10 5.98 9.19
CA ILE A 24 -4.70 5.94 7.86
C ILE A 24 -6.05 5.22 7.99
N ASP A 25 -7.13 6.00 7.90
CA ASP A 25 -8.50 5.50 7.98
C ASP A 25 -8.97 4.85 6.67
N ASN A 26 -8.54 5.40 5.53
CA ASN A 26 -8.94 4.94 4.20
C ASN A 26 -7.74 5.02 3.25
N TYR A 27 -7.64 4.05 2.33
CA TYR A 27 -6.70 4.11 1.21
C TYR A 27 -7.41 3.71 -0.09
N TYR A 28 -6.92 4.24 -1.21
CA TYR A 28 -7.47 3.98 -2.54
C TYR A 28 -6.38 3.44 -3.46
N LEU A 29 -6.71 2.40 -4.21
CA LEU A 29 -5.85 1.87 -5.26
C LEU A 29 -6.26 2.50 -6.60
N LEU A 30 -5.34 3.28 -7.19
CA LEU A 30 -5.55 3.89 -8.51
C LEU A 30 -5.10 2.93 -9.60
N GLY A 31 -5.89 1.88 -9.81
CA GLY A 31 -5.62 0.81 -10.79
C GLY A 31 -5.58 -0.58 -10.15
N GLY A 32 -5.74 -1.62 -10.99
CA GLY A 32 -5.60 -3.01 -10.58
C GLY A 32 -4.15 -3.50 -10.66
N THR A 33 -3.95 -4.80 -10.40
CA THR A 33 -2.62 -5.45 -10.46
C THR A 33 -1.88 -5.23 -11.79
N ASN A 34 -2.59 -5.05 -12.91
CA ASN A 34 -1.98 -4.73 -14.21
C ASN A 34 -1.34 -3.34 -14.29
N VAL A 35 -1.66 -2.43 -13.36
CA VAL A 35 -1.16 -1.04 -13.35
C VAL A 35 -0.16 -0.83 -12.21
N ILE A 36 -0.54 -1.23 -11.00
CA ILE A 36 0.27 -1.02 -9.79
C ILE A 36 1.13 -2.24 -9.41
N GLY A 37 0.89 -3.39 -10.03
CA GLY A 37 1.61 -4.63 -9.76
C GLY A 37 0.96 -5.49 -8.67
N GLU A 38 1.21 -6.80 -8.74
CA GLU A 38 0.61 -7.77 -7.82
C GLU A 38 1.27 -7.71 -6.44
N GLN A 39 2.59 -7.51 -6.37
CA GLN A 39 3.29 -7.47 -5.09
C GLN A 39 2.85 -6.25 -4.27
N THR A 40 2.73 -5.09 -4.90
CA THR A 40 2.21 -3.86 -4.27
C THR A 40 0.82 -4.06 -3.66
N VAL A 41 -0.10 -4.72 -4.38
CA VAL A 41 -1.44 -5.03 -3.86
C VAL A 41 -1.36 -5.97 -2.66
N ASN A 42 -0.48 -6.97 -2.70
CA ASN A 42 -0.32 -7.94 -1.61
C ASN A 42 0.28 -7.29 -0.35
N VAL A 43 1.30 -6.42 -0.49
CA VAL A 43 1.89 -5.68 0.64
C VAL A 43 0.85 -4.77 1.29
N LEU A 44 0.03 -4.07 0.50
CA LEU A 44 -1.03 -3.22 1.05
C LEU A 44 -2.11 -4.03 1.77
N LYS A 45 -2.44 -5.23 1.28
CA LYS A 45 -3.34 -6.15 1.99
C LYS A 45 -2.73 -6.67 3.29
N GLU A 46 -1.42 -6.91 3.34
CA GLU A 46 -0.73 -7.33 4.57
C GLU A 46 -0.79 -6.21 5.63
N ILE A 47 -0.51 -4.97 5.23
CA ILE A 47 -0.50 -3.81 6.13
C ILE A 47 -1.92 -3.43 6.60
N PHE A 48 -2.91 -3.41 5.70
CA PHE A 48 -4.24 -2.88 6.02
C PHE A 48 -5.33 -3.96 6.21
N GLY A 49 -5.11 -5.19 5.75
CA GLY A 49 -6.11 -6.26 5.74
C GLY A 49 -6.35 -6.94 7.08
N GLU A 50 -5.50 -6.72 8.09
CA GLU A 50 -5.72 -7.22 9.45
C GLU A 50 -6.66 -6.35 10.30
N LYS A 51 -7.12 -5.19 9.81
CA LYS A 51 -8.14 -4.39 10.49
C LYS A 51 -9.52 -5.05 10.35
N LYS A 52 -9.80 -6.03 11.22
CA LYS A 52 -11.15 -6.51 11.53
C LYS A 52 -11.78 -5.70 12.66
#